data_AF-N1R689-F1
#
_entry.id   AF-N1R689-F1
#
_cell.length_a   1.000
_cell.length_b   1.000
_cell.length_c   1.000
_cell.angle_alpha   90.00
_cell.angle_beta   90.00
_cell.angle_gamma   90.00
#
_symmetry.space_group_name_H-M   'P 1'
#
loop_
_entity.id
_entity.type
_entity.pdbx_description
1 polymer ?
#
loop_
_entity_poly.entity_id
_entity_poly.type
_entity_poly.pdbx_seq_one_letter_code
_entity_poly.pdbx_strand_id
1 'polypeptide(L)'
;MRSGQQAALGSDVIELMDALNIDKAVLGGFDWGGMSVCVASALWPERVVGLVSYAGYDIADLSSYQKPFAPSLECVCWYQHLFQQERGIACLTESRRDLCRILWKQWSPSFSFTEDFYKRTAEAFDNPDFVNVVIHAYRFCFGNAKGDPALQKLEDSLAAQPKISVPTITLDGRQDPLKPGGTAAHVEHFSGRYERREADVGHAFPMEAPDEFADAILTIHKWESG
;
A
#
# COMPACT_ATOMS: atom_id res chain seq x y z
N MET A 1 13.23 -10.50 12.96
CA MET A 1 11.81 -10.27 13.30
C MET A 1 10.96 -10.44 12.03
N ARG A 2 9.63 -10.50 12.11
CA ARG A 2 8.77 -10.32 10.92
C ARG A 2 8.35 -8.85 10.88
N SER A 3 8.97 -8.09 9.97
CA SER A 3 8.78 -6.64 9.92
C SER A 3 7.68 -6.28 8.94
N GLY A 4 6.75 -5.44 9.39
CA GLY A 4 5.76 -4.77 8.56
C GLY A 4 6.14 -3.32 8.21
N GLN A 5 7.44 -3.00 8.26
CA GLN A 5 7.96 -1.68 7.92
C GLN A 5 7.85 -1.40 6.42
N GLN A 6 7.58 -0.15 6.07
CA GLN A 6 7.61 0.30 4.67
C GLN A 6 8.98 0.07 4.02
N ALA A 7 10.08 0.28 4.77
CA ALA A 7 11.43 0.01 4.28
C ALA A 7 11.68 -1.48 4.01
N ALA A 8 11.09 -2.38 4.82
CA ALA A 8 11.19 -3.82 4.61
C ALA A 8 10.50 -4.20 3.31
N LEU A 9 9.23 -3.79 3.16
CA LEU A 9 8.41 -4.16 2.01
C LEU A 9 8.97 -3.62 0.69
N GLY A 10 9.49 -2.38 0.67
CA GLY A 10 10.14 -1.84 -0.52
C GLY A 10 11.48 -2.51 -0.85
N SER A 11 12.26 -2.91 0.16
CA SER A 11 13.49 -3.68 -0.05
C SER A 11 13.20 -5.07 -0.63
N ASP A 12 12.17 -5.75 -0.12
CA ASP A 12 11.76 -7.09 -0.57
C ASP A 12 11.39 -7.09 -2.07
N VAL A 13 10.83 -5.99 -2.59
CA VAL A 13 10.58 -5.82 -4.04
C VAL A 13 11.89 -5.85 -4.83
N ILE A 14 12.91 -5.13 -4.38
CA ILE A 14 14.21 -5.08 -5.05
C ILE A 14 14.95 -6.42 -4.92
N GLU A 15 14.91 -7.05 -3.75
CA GLU A 15 15.52 -8.36 -3.53
C GLU A 15 14.86 -9.45 -4.38
N LEU A 16 13.53 -9.39 -4.56
CA LEU A 16 12.81 -10.28 -5.46
C LEU A 16 13.23 -10.07 -6.93
N MET A 17 13.39 -8.82 -7.35
CA MET A 17 13.88 -8.50 -8.70
C MET A 17 15.28 -9.07 -8.93
N ASP A 18 16.19 -8.93 -7.95
CA ASP A 18 17.54 -9.48 -8.01
C ASP A 18 17.50 -11.01 -8.12
N ALA A 19 16.69 -11.68 -7.29
CA ALA A 19 16.54 -13.14 -7.31
C ALA A 19 15.99 -13.68 -8.63
N LEU A 20 15.16 -12.89 -9.33
CA LEU A 20 14.58 -13.21 -10.63
C LEU A 20 15.43 -12.74 -11.82
N ASN A 21 16.58 -12.09 -11.58
CA ASN A 21 17.43 -11.46 -12.59
C ASN A 21 16.71 -10.38 -13.42
N ILE A 22 15.86 -9.58 -12.77
CA ILE A 22 15.17 -8.45 -13.38
C ILE A 22 15.93 -7.15 -13.06
N ASP A 23 16.57 -6.57 -14.06
CA ASP A 23 17.33 -5.32 -13.88
C ASP A 23 16.40 -4.13 -13.59
N LYS A 24 15.34 -3.94 -14.41
CA LYS A 24 14.33 -2.91 -14.20
C LYS A 24 12.93 -3.40 -14.52
N ALA A 25 11.93 -2.83 -13.85
CA ALA A 25 10.52 -3.16 -14.08
C ALA A 25 9.59 -1.94 -14.00
N VAL A 26 8.45 -2.03 -14.66
CA VAL A 26 7.28 -1.19 -14.32
C VAL A 26 6.65 -1.78 -13.07
N LEU A 27 6.47 -0.96 -12.04
CA LEU A 27 5.91 -1.39 -10.77
C LEU A 27 4.48 -0.84 -10.61
N GLY A 28 3.57 -1.70 -10.14
CA GLY A 28 2.17 -1.35 -9.91
C GLY A 28 1.69 -1.88 -8.57
N GLY A 29 1.05 -1.06 -7.76
CA GLY A 29 0.60 -1.46 -6.43
C GLY A 29 -0.63 -0.72 -5.90
N PHE A 30 -1.31 -1.35 -4.95
CA PHE A 30 -2.38 -0.76 -4.15
C PHE A 30 -2.23 -1.15 -2.67
N ASP A 31 -2.73 -0.31 -1.77
CA ASP A 31 -2.55 -0.46 -0.32
C ASP A 31 -1.06 -0.72 0.03
N TRP A 32 -0.72 -1.72 0.82
CA TRP A 32 0.68 -2.03 1.14
C TRP A 32 1.52 -2.38 -0.09
N GLY A 33 0.89 -2.90 -1.15
CA GLY A 33 1.56 -3.06 -2.44
C GLY A 33 1.95 -1.71 -3.04
N GLY A 34 1.07 -0.70 -2.93
CA GLY A 34 1.31 0.70 -3.32
C GLY A 34 2.46 1.31 -2.53
N MET A 35 2.42 1.20 -1.20
CA MET A 35 3.52 1.60 -0.32
C MET A 35 4.85 0.95 -0.71
N SER A 36 4.85 -0.37 -0.96
CA SER A 36 6.06 -1.11 -1.35
C SER A 36 6.67 -0.56 -2.64
N VAL A 37 5.86 -0.36 -3.67
CA VAL A 37 6.34 0.13 -4.96
C VAL A 37 6.71 1.62 -4.93
N CYS A 38 6.05 2.43 -4.09
CA CYS A 38 6.45 3.82 -3.85
C CYS A 38 7.82 3.90 -3.15
N VAL A 39 8.04 3.11 -2.10
CA VAL A 39 9.33 3.01 -1.42
C VAL A 39 10.41 2.57 -2.39
N ALA A 40 10.17 1.50 -3.17
CA ALA A 40 11.11 1.02 -4.17
C ALA A 40 11.47 2.11 -5.19
N SER A 41 10.45 2.83 -5.69
CA SER A 41 10.63 3.90 -6.68
C SER A 41 11.34 5.14 -6.14
N ALA A 42 11.22 5.41 -4.84
CA ALA A 42 11.87 6.56 -4.21
C ALA A 42 13.32 6.28 -3.81
N LEU A 43 13.61 5.07 -3.32
CA LEU A 43 14.94 4.71 -2.80
C LEU A 43 15.86 4.10 -3.86
N TRP A 44 15.29 3.40 -4.86
CA TRP A 44 16.03 2.77 -5.97
C TRP A 44 15.42 3.14 -7.33
N PRO A 45 15.30 4.43 -7.66
CA PRO A 45 14.68 4.87 -8.92
C PRO A 45 15.36 4.29 -10.16
N GLU A 46 16.65 3.94 -10.09
CA GLU A 46 17.39 3.31 -11.18
C GLU A 46 16.87 1.91 -11.56
N ARG A 47 16.16 1.24 -10.64
CA ARG A 47 15.56 -0.08 -10.82
C ARG A 47 14.12 -0.01 -11.34
N VAL A 48 13.54 1.18 -11.41
CA VAL A 48 12.12 1.36 -11.75
C VAL A 48 11.97 2.10 -13.07
N VAL A 49 11.32 1.44 -14.03
CA VAL A 49 10.98 1.99 -15.35
C VAL A 49 9.86 3.02 -15.21
N GLY A 50 8.89 2.75 -14.36
CA GLY A 50 7.81 3.66 -14.02
C GLY A 50 6.87 3.04 -13.00
N LEU A 51 5.99 3.88 -12.45
CA LEU A 51 5.15 3.55 -11.30
C LEU A 51 3.66 3.74 -11.63
N VAL A 52 2.85 2.74 -11.28
CA VAL A 52 1.40 2.89 -11.12
C VAL A 52 1.06 2.74 -9.64
N SER A 53 0.66 3.83 -9.00
CA SER A 53 0.35 3.84 -7.57
C SER A 53 -1.12 4.16 -7.32
N TYR A 54 -1.84 3.21 -6.74
CA TYR A 54 -3.17 3.50 -6.23
C TYR A 54 -3.09 4.37 -4.97
N ALA A 55 -3.99 5.35 -4.87
CA ALA A 55 -4.06 6.34 -3.79
C ALA A 55 -2.79 7.21 -3.63
N GLY A 56 -2.17 7.57 -4.75
CA GLY A 56 -1.15 8.63 -4.79
C GLY A 56 0.21 8.21 -4.24
N TYR A 57 0.87 9.14 -3.53
CA TYR A 57 2.12 8.90 -2.81
C TYR A 57 1.86 8.14 -1.50
N ASP A 58 2.32 6.89 -1.40
CA ASP A 58 1.99 5.99 -0.27
C ASP A 58 3.22 5.61 0.58
N ILE A 59 4.22 6.48 0.67
CA ILE A 59 5.27 6.37 1.70
C ILE A 59 4.72 6.96 2.99
N ALA A 60 4.69 6.16 4.06
CA ALA A 60 4.09 6.54 5.33
C ALA A 60 4.88 7.67 6.02
N ASP A 61 4.19 8.79 6.29
CA ASP A 61 4.66 9.81 7.22
C ASP A 61 4.36 9.38 8.66
N LEU A 62 5.32 8.74 9.32
CA LEU A 62 5.14 8.27 10.71
C LEU A 62 4.78 9.39 11.68
N SER A 63 5.15 10.65 11.38
CA SER A 63 4.81 11.80 12.22
C SER A 63 3.32 12.17 12.11
N SER A 64 2.69 11.90 10.96
CA SER A 64 1.24 12.12 10.79
C SER A 64 0.41 11.12 11.57
N TYR A 65 0.88 9.87 11.71
CA TYR A 65 0.21 8.82 12.51
C TYR A 65 0.16 9.14 14.02
N GLN A 66 0.95 10.09 14.50
CA GLN A 66 0.89 10.58 15.87
C GLN A 66 -0.24 11.62 16.10
N LYS A 67 -0.92 12.02 15.03
CA LYS A 67 -2.04 12.97 15.06
C LYS A 67 -3.33 12.21 14.69
N PRO A 68 -4.47 12.57 15.31
CA PRO A 68 -5.73 11.95 14.95
C PRO A 68 -6.14 12.33 13.52
N PHE A 69 -6.76 11.39 12.83
CA PHE A 69 -7.51 11.68 11.61
C PHE A 69 -8.83 12.40 11.96
N ALA A 70 -9.55 12.86 10.92
CA ALA A 70 -10.93 13.28 11.12
C ALA A 70 -11.75 12.11 11.73
N PRO A 71 -12.68 12.36 12.68
CA PRO A 71 -13.42 11.29 13.36
C PRO A 71 -14.14 10.31 12.41
N SER A 72 -14.60 10.78 11.25
CA SER A 72 -15.18 9.93 10.22
C SER A 72 -14.17 8.93 9.65
N LEU A 73 -12.94 9.36 9.40
CA LEU A 73 -11.86 8.48 8.92
C LEU A 73 -11.36 7.55 10.04
N GLU A 74 -11.33 8.00 11.29
CA GLU A 74 -11.02 7.14 12.44
C GLU A 74 -11.99 5.95 12.55
N CYS A 75 -13.27 6.17 12.25
CA CYS A 75 -14.28 5.11 12.20
C CYS A 75 -13.99 4.08 11.10
N VAL A 76 -13.49 4.51 9.94
CA VAL A 76 -13.11 3.61 8.83
C VAL A 76 -11.81 2.86 9.17
N CYS A 77 -10.88 3.53 9.85
CA CYS A 77 -9.58 3.00 10.29
C CYS A 77 -9.63 2.29 11.65
N TRP A 78 -10.82 1.93 12.16
CA TRP A 78 -11.03 1.39 13.51
C TRP A 78 -10.12 0.20 13.85
N TYR A 79 -9.79 -0.63 12.86
CA TYR A 79 -8.96 -1.82 13.01
C TYR A 79 -7.53 -1.48 13.42
N GLN A 80 -7.01 -0.31 13.02
CA GLN A 80 -5.68 0.15 13.40
C GLN A 80 -5.59 0.36 14.92
N HIS A 81 -6.66 0.85 15.54
CA HIS A 81 -6.80 0.99 17.00
C HIS A 81 -6.96 -0.35 17.69
N LEU A 82 -7.73 -1.28 17.11
CA LEU A 82 -7.89 -2.64 17.62
C LEU A 82 -6.53 -3.34 17.74
N PHE A 83 -5.68 -3.24 16.71
CA PHE A 83 -4.38 -3.90 16.64
C PHE A 83 -3.33 -3.38 17.63
N GLN A 84 -3.60 -2.27 18.31
CA GLN A 84 -2.73 -1.80 19.39
C GLN A 84 -2.87 -2.67 20.66
N GLN A 85 -3.98 -3.40 20.81
CA GLN A 85 -4.28 -4.18 22.02
C GLN A 85 -4.07 -5.69 21.82
N GLU A 86 -3.74 -6.42 22.90
CA GLU A 86 -3.62 -7.89 22.86
C GLU A 86 -4.91 -8.58 22.42
N ARG A 87 -6.07 -7.99 22.74
CA ARG A 87 -7.37 -8.43 22.22
C ARG A 87 -7.44 -8.36 20.69
N GLY A 88 -6.81 -7.36 20.08
CA GLY A 88 -6.73 -7.24 18.63
C GLY A 88 -5.86 -8.33 18.00
N ILE A 89 -4.75 -8.69 18.65
CA ILE A 89 -3.91 -9.82 18.22
C ILE A 89 -4.72 -11.13 18.26
N ALA A 90 -5.41 -11.40 19.37
CA ALA A 90 -6.27 -12.59 19.48
C ALA A 90 -7.38 -12.58 18.41
N CYS A 91 -8.06 -11.45 18.21
CA CYS A 91 -9.09 -11.32 17.18
C CYS A 91 -8.56 -11.62 15.78
N LEU A 92 -7.41 -11.06 15.40
CA LEU A 92 -6.78 -11.35 14.11
C LEU A 92 -6.32 -12.80 14.04
N THR A 93 -5.76 -13.36 15.12
CA THR A 93 -5.27 -14.75 15.15
C THR A 93 -6.38 -15.75 14.90
N GLU A 94 -7.50 -15.60 15.62
CA GLU A 94 -8.63 -16.53 15.64
C GLU A 94 -9.60 -16.28 14.47
N SER A 95 -9.76 -15.04 14.03
CA SER A 95 -10.82 -14.61 13.10
C SER A 95 -10.31 -13.83 11.88
N ARG A 96 -9.04 -13.98 11.47
CA ARG A 96 -8.43 -13.24 10.34
C ARG A 96 -9.30 -13.21 9.07
N ARG A 97 -9.92 -14.33 8.70
CA ARG A 97 -10.76 -14.40 7.50
C ARG A 97 -12.00 -13.51 7.67
N ASP A 98 -12.76 -13.68 8.74
CA ASP A 98 -13.97 -12.87 8.93
C ASP A 98 -13.65 -11.38 9.10
N LEU A 99 -12.58 -11.05 9.83
CA LEU A 99 -12.12 -9.68 10.00
C LEU A 99 -11.72 -9.03 8.67
N CYS A 100 -10.87 -9.69 7.87
CA CYS A 100 -10.47 -9.18 6.55
C CYS A 100 -11.67 -9.07 5.60
N ARG A 101 -12.64 -10.00 5.66
CA ARG A 101 -13.87 -9.91 4.86
C ARG A 101 -14.70 -8.66 5.22
N ILE A 102 -14.81 -8.33 6.51
CA ILE A 102 -15.48 -7.11 6.98
C ILE A 102 -14.77 -5.88 6.40
N LEU A 103 -13.45 -5.84 6.50
CA LEU A 103 -12.64 -4.73 5.99
C LEU A 103 -12.79 -4.54 4.48
N TRP A 104 -12.77 -5.63 3.69
CA TRP A 104 -13.01 -5.56 2.25
C TRP A 104 -14.35 -4.92 1.89
N LYS A 105 -15.43 -5.34 2.57
CA LYS A 105 -16.77 -4.78 2.37
C LYS A 105 -16.85 -3.31 2.81
N GLN A 106 -16.12 -2.92 3.84
CA GLN A 106 -16.08 -1.54 4.32
C GLN A 106 -15.30 -0.63 3.37
N TRP A 107 -14.14 -1.06 2.89
CA TRP A 107 -13.27 -0.26 2.02
C TRP A 107 -13.71 -0.25 0.55
N SER A 108 -14.47 -1.25 0.12
CA SER A 108 -14.98 -1.36 -1.26
C SER A 108 -16.48 -1.65 -1.26
N PRO A 109 -17.32 -0.68 -0.84
CA PRO A 109 -18.74 -0.92 -0.58
C PRO A 109 -19.57 -1.25 -1.83
N SER A 110 -19.14 -0.82 -3.01
CA SER A 110 -19.76 -1.14 -4.29
C SER A 110 -19.19 -2.40 -4.94
N PHE A 111 -18.12 -2.97 -4.40
CA PHE A 111 -17.50 -4.18 -4.93
C PHE A 111 -18.28 -5.43 -4.51
N SER A 112 -19.00 -6.02 -5.47
CA SER A 112 -19.64 -7.32 -5.28
C SER A 112 -18.68 -8.44 -5.67
N PHE A 113 -18.19 -9.19 -4.67
CA PHE A 113 -17.35 -10.37 -4.88
C PHE A 113 -18.05 -11.64 -4.43
N THR A 114 -17.77 -12.75 -5.11
CA THR A 114 -18.27 -14.06 -4.72
C THR A 114 -17.48 -14.64 -3.56
N GLU A 115 -18.08 -15.58 -2.82
CA GLU A 115 -17.35 -16.29 -1.76
C GLU A 115 -16.13 -17.05 -2.31
N ASP A 116 -16.22 -17.62 -3.52
CA ASP A 116 -15.09 -18.31 -4.13
C ASP A 116 -13.96 -17.34 -4.52
N PHE A 117 -14.29 -16.12 -4.96
CA PHE A 117 -13.31 -15.07 -5.17
C PHE A 117 -12.58 -14.72 -3.88
N TYR A 118 -13.34 -14.46 -2.80
CA TYR A 118 -12.76 -14.14 -1.50
C TYR A 118 -11.89 -15.27 -0.93
N LYS A 119 -12.34 -16.53 -1.04
CA LYS A 119 -11.62 -17.70 -0.52
C LYS A 119 -10.23 -17.85 -1.13
N ARG A 120 -10.07 -17.58 -2.44
CA ARG A 120 -8.77 -17.63 -3.13
C ARG A 120 -7.74 -16.72 -2.48
N THR A 121 -8.15 -15.54 -2.02
CA THR A 121 -7.25 -14.65 -1.26
C THR A 121 -7.15 -15.06 0.20
N ALA A 122 -8.25 -15.52 0.81
CA ALA A 122 -8.29 -15.85 2.23
C ALA A 122 -7.35 -17.00 2.65
N GLU A 123 -6.99 -17.89 1.71
CA GLU A 123 -5.95 -18.90 1.92
C GLU A 123 -4.59 -18.28 2.29
N ALA A 124 -4.23 -17.12 1.72
CA ALA A 124 -2.97 -16.45 2.03
C ALA A 124 -2.92 -15.92 3.47
N PHE A 125 -4.08 -15.66 4.10
CA PHE A 125 -4.13 -15.22 5.49
C PHE A 125 -3.70 -16.32 6.47
N ASP A 126 -3.70 -17.60 6.05
CA ASP A 126 -3.25 -18.72 6.89
C ASP A 126 -1.73 -18.79 7.02
N ASN A 127 -0.98 -17.94 6.30
CA ASN A 127 0.46 -17.81 6.48
C ASN A 127 0.80 -17.61 7.98
N PRO A 128 1.72 -18.41 8.55
CA PRO A 128 2.04 -18.34 9.98
C PRO A 128 2.58 -16.98 10.42
N ASP A 129 3.14 -16.20 9.50
CA ASP A 129 3.69 -14.88 9.75
C ASP A 129 2.66 -13.75 9.58
N PHE A 130 1.48 -14.02 9.00
CA PHE A 130 0.47 -13.01 8.66
C PHE A 130 0.12 -12.10 9.84
N VAL A 131 -0.24 -12.70 10.99
CA VAL A 131 -0.62 -11.95 12.20
C VAL A 131 0.53 -11.08 12.69
N ASN A 132 1.75 -11.64 12.72
CA ASN A 132 2.91 -10.93 13.24
C ASN A 132 3.28 -9.73 12.36
N VAL A 133 3.29 -9.91 11.03
CA VAL A 133 3.55 -8.83 10.07
C VAL A 133 2.48 -7.76 10.18
N VAL A 134 1.19 -8.16 10.24
CA VAL A 134 0.08 -7.21 10.28
C VAL A 134 0.11 -6.36 11.55
N ILE A 135 0.21 -7.00 12.70
CA ILE A 135 0.29 -6.29 13.99
C ILE A 135 1.53 -5.41 14.04
N HIS A 136 2.67 -5.89 13.52
CA HIS A 136 3.89 -5.09 13.49
C HIS A 136 3.72 -3.83 12.64
N ALA A 137 3.17 -3.92 11.43
CA ALA A 137 2.97 -2.77 10.55
C ALA A 137 2.21 -1.64 11.25
N TYR A 138 1.03 -1.95 11.80
CA TYR A 138 0.20 -0.94 12.47
C TYR A 138 0.78 -0.45 13.79
N ARG A 139 1.41 -1.31 14.61
CA ARG A 139 2.05 -0.84 15.85
C ARG A 139 3.28 0.01 15.56
N PHE A 140 4.06 -0.31 14.53
CA PHE A 140 5.23 0.48 14.13
C PHE A 140 4.81 1.86 13.65
N CYS A 141 3.80 1.96 12.76
CA CYS A 141 3.32 3.26 12.28
C CYS A 141 2.84 4.18 13.41
N PHE A 142 2.22 3.60 14.45
CA PHE A 142 1.76 4.33 15.63
C PHE A 142 2.83 4.54 16.71
N GLY A 143 4.07 4.09 16.50
CA GLY A 143 5.17 4.24 17.48
C GLY A 143 5.11 3.28 18.67
N ASN A 144 4.26 2.26 18.61
CA ASN A 144 4.04 1.25 19.64
C ASN A 144 4.84 -0.04 19.44
N ALA A 145 5.68 -0.10 18.41
CA ALA A 145 6.63 -1.20 18.19
C ALA A 145 7.97 -0.64 17.71
N LYS A 146 9.05 -1.36 18.04
CA LYS A 146 10.39 -1.06 17.52
C LYS A 146 10.50 -1.55 16.08
N GLY A 147 11.12 -0.76 15.21
CA GLY A 147 11.55 -1.23 13.89
C GLY A 147 12.78 -2.14 13.96
N ASP A 148 13.11 -2.74 12.83
CA ASP A 148 14.35 -3.47 12.60
C ASP A 148 15.52 -2.46 12.48
N PRO A 149 16.54 -2.53 13.36
CA PRO A 149 17.69 -1.65 13.28
C PRO A 149 18.43 -1.70 11.94
N ALA A 150 18.38 -2.82 11.22
CA ALA A 150 19.02 -2.94 9.91
C ALA A 150 18.36 -2.04 8.85
N LEU A 151 17.08 -1.69 9.04
CA LEU A 151 16.30 -0.86 8.12
C LEU A 151 16.30 0.63 8.50
N GLN A 152 16.89 1.00 9.65
CA GLN A 152 16.78 2.36 10.17
C GLN A 152 17.28 3.43 9.18
N LYS A 153 18.38 3.17 8.47
CA LYS A 153 18.91 4.11 7.48
C LYS A 153 17.91 4.38 6.33
N LEU A 154 17.17 3.37 5.92
CA LEU A 154 16.15 3.49 4.88
C LEU A 154 14.93 4.24 5.44
N GLU A 155 14.50 3.93 6.66
CA GLU A 155 13.42 4.67 7.33
C GLU A 155 13.76 6.15 7.53
N ASP A 156 14.99 6.48 7.90
CA ASP A 156 15.45 7.87 8.02
C ASP A 156 15.37 8.61 6.67
N SER A 157 15.64 7.90 5.57
CA SER A 157 15.52 8.45 4.22
C SER A 157 14.06 8.64 3.82
N LEU A 158 13.16 7.72 4.19
CA LEU A 158 11.72 7.80 3.93
C LEU A 158 11.01 8.86 4.80
N ALA A 159 11.50 9.09 6.02
CA ALA A 159 11.01 10.15 6.90
C ALA A 159 11.21 11.56 6.32
N ALA A 160 12.18 11.73 5.40
CA ALA A 160 12.35 12.96 4.65
C ALA A 160 11.34 13.15 3.51
N GLN A 161 10.43 12.19 3.31
CA GLN A 161 9.38 12.19 2.28
C GLN A 161 9.96 12.45 0.87
N PRO A 162 10.92 11.62 0.41
CA PRO A 162 11.63 11.84 -0.84
C PRO A 162 10.67 11.82 -2.03
N LYS A 163 10.91 12.70 -3.01
CA LYS A 163 10.12 12.73 -4.24
C LYS A 163 10.40 11.50 -5.10
N ILE A 164 9.36 11.02 -5.79
CA ILE A 164 9.48 9.96 -6.79
C ILE A 164 9.71 10.61 -8.16
N SER A 165 10.86 10.29 -8.78
CA SER A 165 11.31 10.91 -10.04
C SER A 165 10.99 10.10 -11.29
N VAL A 166 10.66 8.81 -11.14
CA VAL A 166 10.29 7.95 -12.27
C VAL A 166 8.94 8.36 -12.85
N PRO A 167 8.67 8.11 -14.14
CA PRO A 167 7.36 8.35 -14.72
C PRO A 167 6.27 7.64 -13.90
N THR A 168 5.20 8.37 -13.55
CA THR A 168 4.19 7.87 -12.60
C THR A 168 2.77 8.15 -13.08
N ILE A 169 1.89 7.16 -12.94
CA ILE A 169 0.45 7.32 -12.99
C ILE A 169 -0.13 7.00 -11.61
N THR A 170 -0.91 7.92 -11.04
CA THR A 170 -1.68 7.63 -9.83
C THR A 170 -3.13 7.36 -10.15
N LEU A 171 -3.74 6.43 -9.41
CA LEU A 171 -5.13 6.01 -9.57
C LEU A 171 -5.90 6.26 -8.26
N ASP A 172 -7.02 6.96 -8.31
CA ASP A 172 -7.91 7.14 -7.16
C ASP A 172 -9.27 6.47 -7.38
N GLY A 173 -9.74 5.74 -6.36
CA GLY A 173 -11.12 5.25 -6.29
C GLY A 173 -12.01 6.30 -5.64
N ARG A 174 -13.00 6.83 -6.38
CA ARG A 174 -13.90 7.87 -5.86
C ARG A 174 -14.80 7.41 -4.72
N GLN A 175 -14.95 6.10 -4.55
CA GLN A 175 -15.77 5.50 -3.50
C GLN A 175 -14.92 4.90 -2.37
N ASP A 176 -13.60 5.12 -2.35
CA ASP A 176 -12.71 4.64 -1.30
C ASP A 176 -12.88 5.46 -0.01
N PRO A 177 -13.44 4.90 1.07
CA PRO A 177 -13.63 5.62 2.32
C PRO A 177 -12.32 5.83 3.11
N LEU A 178 -11.23 5.14 2.76
CA LEU A 178 -9.90 5.34 3.36
C LEU A 178 -9.20 6.59 2.81
N LYS A 179 -9.61 7.10 1.64
CA LYS A 179 -8.99 8.24 0.97
C LYS A 179 -10.05 9.32 0.64
N PRO A 180 -10.75 9.87 1.65
CA PRO A 180 -11.82 10.83 1.42
C PRO A 180 -11.29 12.09 0.72
N GLY A 181 -11.88 12.43 -0.43
CA GLY A 181 -11.45 13.56 -1.26
C GLY A 181 -10.31 13.24 -2.23
N GLY A 182 -9.85 11.99 -2.29
CA GLY A 182 -8.78 11.54 -3.17
C GLY A 182 -7.41 12.12 -2.79
N THR A 183 -6.45 12.00 -3.71
CA THR A 183 -5.03 12.27 -3.45
C THR A 183 -4.42 13.30 -4.40
N ALA A 184 -5.25 14.20 -4.97
CA ALA A 184 -4.81 15.22 -5.92
C ALA A 184 -3.64 16.08 -5.40
N ALA A 185 -3.60 16.36 -4.09
CA ALA A 185 -2.52 17.12 -3.46
C ALA A 185 -1.16 16.41 -3.52
N HIS A 186 -1.13 15.07 -3.63
CA HIS A 186 0.11 14.29 -3.64
C HIS A 186 0.98 14.53 -4.88
N VAL A 187 0.48 15.25 -5.90
CA VAL A 187 1.26 15.66 -7.09
C VAL A 187 2.60 16.31 -6.74
N GLU A 188 2.70 16.99 -5.59
CA GLU A 188 3.94 17.63 -5.14
C GLU A 188 5.09 16.66 -4.83
N HIS A 189 4.77 15.40 -4.53
CA HIS A 189 5.74 14.34 -4.27
C HIS A 189 6.29 13.67 -5.53
N PHE A 190 5.77 14.02 -6.72
CA PHE A 190 6.24 13.46 -7.98
C PHE A 190 7.02 14.54 -8.77
N SER A 191 8.26 14.22 -9.15
CA SER A 191 9.12 15.14 -9.93
C SER A 191 9.34 14.72 -11.37
N GLY A 192 8.94 13.49 -11.72
CA GLY A 192 8.97 12.96 -13.08
C GLY A 192 7.72 13.31 -13.89
N ARG A 193 7.59 12.68 -15.07
CA ARG A 193 6.34 12.70 -15.85
C ARG A 193 5.21 12.13 -14.99
N TYR A 194 4.11 12.86 -14.89
CA TYR A 194 3.02 12.52 -13.97
C TYR A 194 1.66 12.61 -14.66
N GLU A 195 0.80 11.64 -14.40
CA GLU A 195 -0.61 11.66 -14.74
C GLU A 195 -1.42 11.14 -13.54
N ARG A 196 -2.62 11.68 -13.34
CA ARG A 196 -3.56 11.19 -12.34
C ARG A 196 -4.86 10.79 -13.01
N ARG A 197 -5.38 9.62 -12.67
CA ARG A 197 -6.68 9.10 -13.13
C ARG A 197 -7.57 8.76 -11.95
N GLU A 198 -8.86 8.67 -12.23
CA GLU A 198 -9.89 8.33 -11.24
C GLU A 198 -10.88 7.35 -11.85
N ALA A 199 -11.46 6.48 -11.03
CA ALA A 199 -12.60 5.65 -11.41
C ALA A 199 -13.64 5.60 -10.28
N ASP A 200 -14.88 5.27 -10.63
CA ASP A 200 -15.99 5.13 -9.69
C ASP A 200 -15.97 3.76 -8.99
N VAL A 201 -14.87 3.45 -8.30
CA VAL A 201 -14.61 2.21 -7.55
C VAL A 201 -14.17 2.49 -6.11
N GLY A 202 -14.15 1.46 -5.28
CA GLY A 202 -13.62 1.49 -3.92
C GLY A 202 -12.11 1.30 -3.86
N HIS A 203 -11.65 0.81 -2.70
CA HIS A 203 -10.24 0.61 -2.39
C HIS A 203 -9.58 -0.54 -3.18
N ALA A 204 -10.34 -1.56 -3.56
CA ALA A 204 -9.85 -2.75 -4.26
C ALA A 204 -9.67 -2.51 -5.77
N PHE A 205 -9.12 -1.35 -6.14
CA PHE A 205 -9.09 -0.83 -7.52
C PHE A 205 -8.64 -1.86 -8.57
N PRO A 206 -7.53 -2.62 -8.41
CA PRO A 206 -7.10 -3.57 -9.45
C PRO A 206 -8.08 -4.74 -9.65
N MET A 207 -8.93 -5.02 -8.66
CA MET A 207 -9.97 -6.06 -8.72
C MET A 207 -11.31 -5.50 -9.23
N GLU A 208 -11.62 -4.24 -8.92
CA GLU A 208 -12.86 -3.57 -9.32
C GLU A 208 -12.81 -3.00 -10.75
N ALA A 209 -11.66 -2.45 -11.15
CA ALA A 209 -11.40 -1.87 -12.47
C ALA A 209 -10.08 -2.40 -13.06
N PRO A 210 -9.97 -3.71 -13.35
CA PRO A 210 -8.74 -4.33 -13.82
C PRO A 210 -8.24 -3.73 -15.14
N ASP A 211 -9.16 -3.38 -16.05
CA ASP A 211 -8.81 -2.81 -17.37
C ASP A 211 -8.18 -1.41 -17.23
N GLU A 212 -8.69 -0.57 -16.31
CA GLU A 212 -8.13 0.76 -16.02
C GLU A 212 -6.74 0.66 -15.40
N PHE A 213 -6.55 -0.29 -14.48
CA PHE A 213 -5.24 -0.53 -13.86
C PHE A 213 -4.23 -1.05 -14.89
N ALA A 214 -4.65 -1.98 -15.76
CA ALA A 214 -3.81 -2.50 -16.84
C ALA A 214 -3.46 -1.43 -17.89
N ASP A 215 -4.41 -0.57 -18.25
CA ASP A 215 -4.14 0.54 -19.18
C ASP A 215 -3.13 1.54 -18.62
N ALA A 216 -3.16 1.80 -17.31
CA ALA A 216 -2.14 2.64 -16.66
C ALA A 216 -0.73 2.03 -16.81
N ILE A 217 -0.58 0.72 -16.60
CA ILE A 217 0.68 0.01 -16.78
C ILE A 217 1.16 0.08 -18.24
N LEU A 218 0.25 -0.17 -19.19
CA LEU A 218 0.56 -0.08 -20.62
C LEU A 218 0.90 1.36 -21.05
N THR A 219 0.29 2.36 -20.43
CA THR A 219 0.59 3.78 -20.69
C THR A 219 2.00 4.12 -20.25
N ILE A 220 2.40 3.73 -19.02
CA ILE A 220 3.77 3.88 -18.54
C ILE A 220 4.76 3.22 -19.51
N HIS A 221 4.49 1.98 -19.93
CA HIS A 221 5.37 1.27 -20.85
C HIS A 221 5.55 2.00 -22.19
N LYS A 222 4.49 2.65 -22.70
CA LYS A 222 4.56 3.47 -23.92
C LYS A 222 5.39 4.74 -23.72
N TRP A 223 5.43 5.33 -22.53
CA TRP A 223 6.24 6.52 -22.26
C TRP A 223 7.74 6.29 -22.36
N GLU A 224 8.19 5.06 -22.15
CA GLU A 224 9.60 4.67 -22.26
C GLU A 224 10.01 4.32 -23.70
N SER A 225 9.05 3.91 -24.52
CA SER A 225 9.29 3.43 -25.89
C SER A 225 9.25 4.53 -26.95
N GLY A 226 8.94 5.78 -26.58
CA GLY A 226 8.77 6.91 -27.51
C GLY A 226 9.50 8.15 -27.05
#